data_AF-A0A6C0EFI4-F1
#
_entry.id   AF-A0A6C0EFI4-F1
#
_cell.length_a   1.000
_cell.length_b   1.000
_cell.length_c   1.000
_cell.angle_alpha   90.00
_cell.angle_beta   90.00
_cell.angle_gamma   90.00
#
_symmetry.space_group_name_H-M   'P 1'
#
loop_
_entity.id
_entity.type
_entity.pdbx_description
1 polymer ?
#
loop_
_entity_poly.entity_id
_entity_poly.type
_entity_poly.pdbx_seq_one_letter_code
_entity_poly.pdbx_strand_id
1 'polypeptide(L)'
;METTRNTTNLIRDIVFYYIKYYYDKHLEENKLERLPDDEISKFVNKLFNDNPTKMKKYIRNSLKKNQGEEYNSIIVENILLEMFDDIEFAKNRLINEISSYQEKELN
;
A
#
# COMPACT_ATOMS: atom_id res chain seq x y z
N MET A 1 -18.70 -1.40 -14.88
CA MET A 1 -18.72 -1.07 -13.43
C MET A 1 -18.08 -2.15 -12.58
N GLU A 2 -18.19 -3.44 -12.92
CA GLU A 2 -17.59 -4.55 -12.15
C GLU A 2 -16.05 -4.59 -12.24
N THR A 3 -15.48 -4.36 -13.42
CA THR A 3 -14.01 -4.34 -13.66
C THR A 3 -13.29 -3.25 -12.86
N THR A 4 -13.87 -2.05 -12.75
CA THR A 4 -13.26 -0.93 -12.01
C THR A 4 -13.18 -1.20 -10.52
N ARG A 5 -14.20 -1.84 -9.93
CA ARG A 5 -14.18 -2.27 -8.53
C ARG A 5 -13.11 -3.31 -8.28
N ASN A 6 -12.93 -4.26 -9.22
CA ASN A 6 -11.87 -5.25 -9.15
C ASN A 6 -10.47 -4.61 -9.19
N THR A 7 -10.20 -3.72 -10.16
CA THR A 7 -8.91 -3.01 -10.24
C THR A 7 -8.63 -2.13 -9.03
N THR A 8 -9.65 -1.49 -8.47
CA THR A 8 -9.50 -0.68 -7.25
C THR A 8 -9.08 -1.54 -6.06
N ASN A 9 -9.73 -2.69 -5.85
CA ASN A 9 -9.35 -3.62 -4.79
C ASN A 9 -7.93 -4.17 -5.00
N LEU A 10 -7.58 -4.50 -6.24
CA LEU A 10 -6.23 -4.98 -6.55
C LEU A 10 -5.16 -3.90 -6.28
N ILE A 11 -5.41 -2.63 -6.62
CA ILE A 11 -4.53 -1.50 -6.27
C ILE A 11 -4.35 -1.43 -4.75
N ARG A 12 -5.45 -1.52 -4.01
CA ARG A 12 -5.45 -1.45 -2.56
C ARG A 12 -4.61 -2.58 -1.95
N ASP A 13 -4.77 -3.80 -2.43
CA ASP A 13 -3.99 -4.96 -1.98
C ASP A 13 -2.51 -4.78 -2.31
N ILE A 14 -2.19 -4.31 -3.53
CA ILE A 14 -0.81 -4.05 -3.94
C ILE A 14 -0.15 -2.98 -3.05
N VAL A 15 -0.87 -1.92 -2.70
CA VAL A 15 -0.36 -0.88 -1.79
C VAL A 15 -0.12 -1.46 -0.40
N PHE A 16 -1.08 -2.24 0.12
CA PHE A 16 -0.91 -2.92 1.41
C PHE A 16 0.34 -3.81 1.41
N TYR A 17 0.51 -4.67 0.39
CA TYR A 17 1.69 -5.55 0.28
C TYR A 17 2.99 -4.78 0.14
N TYR A 18 2.99 -3.64 -0.56
CA TYR A 18 4.15 -2.76 -0.64
C TYR A 18 4.53 -2.25 0.75
N ILE A 19 3.59 -1.65 1.49
CA ILE A 19 3.84 -1.12 2.84
C ILE A 19 4.25 -2.24 3.79
N LYS A 20 3.55 -3.38 3.77
CA LYS A 20 3.87 -4.58 4.57
C LYS A 20 5.30 -5.04 4.33
N TYR A 21 5.74 -5.13 3.08
CA TYR A 21 7.12 -5.54 2.75
C TYR A 21 8.15 -4.61 3.38
N TYR A 22 7.95 -3.29 3.29
CA TYR A 22 8.87 -2.34 3.92
C TYR A 22 8.78 -2.36 5.45
N TYR A 23 7.59 -2.63 5.98
CA TYR A 23 7.36 -2.76 7.41
C TYR A 23 8.11 -3.97 7.98
N ASP A 24 7.91 -5.15 7.40
CA ASP A 24 8.61 -6.39 7.78
C ASP A 24 10.13 -6.19 7.68
N LYS A 25 10.60 -5.57 6.59
CA LYS A 25 12.01 -5.24 6.39
C LYS A 25 12.54 -4.28 7.46
N HIS A 26 11.77 -3.27 7.84
CA HIS A 26 12.15 -2.32 8.87
C HIS A 26 12.28 -3.01 10.24
N LEU A 27 11.35 -3.92 10.57
CA LEU A 27 11.44 -4.74 11.78
C LEU A 27 12.70 -5.61 11.77
N GLU A 28 12.98 -6.31 10.68
CA GLU A 28 14.15 -7.18 10.53
C GLU A 28 15.47 -6.39 10.68
N GLU A 29 15.61 -5.27 9.96
CA GLU A 29 16.81 -4.44 9.99
C GLU A 29 17.09 -3.84 11.38
N ASN A 30 16.04 -3.52 12.14
CA ASN A 30 16.14 -2.93 13.47
C ASN A 30 16.02 -3.96 14.60
N LYS A 31 15.86 -5.26 14.26
CA LYS A 31 15.64 -6.37 15.21
C LYS A 31 14.47 -6.11 16.16
N LEU A 32 13.38 -5.59 15.61
CA LEU A 32 12.14 -5.31 16.32
C LEU A 32 11.14 -6.42 16.02
N GLU A 33 10.34 -6.79 17.01
CA GLU A 33 9.18 -7.69 16.80
C GLU A 33 7.92 -6.90 16.43
N ARG A 34 7.86 -5.63 16.85
CA ARG A 34 6.71 -4.73 16.65
C ARG A 34 7.13 -3.27 16.66
N LEU A 35 6.34 -2.44 16.00
CA LEU A 35 6.34 -0.99 16.22
C LEU A 35 5.25 -0.60 17.24
N PRO A 36 5.50 0.41 18.08
CA PRO A 36 4.44 1.13 18.78
C PRO A 36 3.41 1.73 17.80
N ASP A 37 2.15 1.85 18.21
CA ASP A 37 1.07 2.32 17.32
C ASP A 37 1.30 3.74 16.78
N ASP A 38 1.91 4.61 17.58
CA ASP A 38 2.28 5.96 17.16
C ASP A 38 3.43 5.97 16.15
N GLU A 39 4.30 4.96 16.18
CA GLU A 39 5.39 4.77 15.22
C GLU A 39 4.90 4.13 13.91
N ILE A 40 3.86 3.28 13.93
CA ILE A 40 3.22 2.76 12.70
C ILE A 40 2.71 3.91 11.84
N SER A 41 2.06 4.90 12.48
CA SER A 41 1.57 6.09 11.79
C SER A 41 2.71 6.89 11.14
N LYS A 42 3.83 7.08 11.84
CA LYS A 42 5.02 7.77 11.31
C LYS A 42 5.64 6.98 10.17
N PHE A 43 5.72 5.66 10.29
CA PHE A 43 6.28 4.76 9.29
C PHE A 43 5.50 4.80 7.97
N VAL A 44 4.16 4.66 8.02
CA VAL A 44 3.30 4.73 6.84
C VAL A 44 3.40 6.12 6.19
N ASN A 45 3.34 7.19 6.99
CA ASN A 45 3.49 8.56 6.48
C ASN A 45 4.83 8.76 5.77
N LYS A 46 5.92 8.26 6.35
CA LYS A 46 7.26 8.34 5.76
C LYS A 46 7.31 7.64 4.40
N LEU A 47 6.74 6.44 4.26
CA LEU A 47 6.76 5.72 2.97
C LEU A 47 6.02 6.46 1.86
N PHE A 48 4.91 7.13 2.17
CA PHE A 48 4.18 7.95 1.22
C PHE A 48 4.92 9.24 0.83
N ASN A 49 5.66 9.83 1.78
CA ASN A 49 6.38 11.09 1.56
C ASN A 49 7.74 10.89 0.89
N ASP A 50 8.49 9.85 1.28
CA ASP A 50 9.86 9.64 0.84
C ASP A 50 9.94 9.28 -0.65
N ASN A 51 8.92 8.58 -1.19
CA ASN A 51 8.93 8.25 -2.60
C ASN A 51 7.57 7.86 -3.23
N PRO A 52 6.64 8.82 -3.37
CA PRO A 52 5.34 8.55 -4.02
C PRO A 52 5.52 8.04 -5.46
N THR A 53 6.56 8.50 -6.17
CA THR A 53 6.88 8.05 -7.53
C THR A 53 7.27 6.57 -7.59
N LYS A 54 8.13 6.09 -6.69
CA LYS A 54 8.49 4.66 -6.61
C LYS A 54 7.26 3.81 -6.27
N MET A 55 6.43 4.26 -5.34
CA MET A 55 5.21 3.54 -4.99
C MET A 55 4.25 3.45 -6.18
N LYS A 56 3.97 4.56 -6.86
CA LYS A 56 3.16 4.56 -8.10
C LYS A 56 3.75 3.65 -9.17
N LYS A 57 5.08 3.65 -9.34
CA LYS A 57 5.77 2.76 -10.30
C LYS A 57 5.61 1.29 -9.92
N TYR A 58 5.76 0.96 -8.64
CA TYR A 58 5.54 -0.39 -8.14
C TYR A 58 4.11 -0.86 -8.41
N ILE A 59 3.11 -0.03 -8.09
CA ILE A 59 1.70 -0.36 -8.32
C ILE A 59 1.44 -0.67 -9.79
N ARG A 60 1.88 0.21 -10.71
CA ARG A 60 1.71 0.00 -12.15
C ARG A 60 2.36 -1.30 -12.63
N ASN A 61 3.59 -1.56 -12.20
CA ASN A 61 4.31 -2.76 -12.60
C ASN A 61 3.62 -4.03 -12.08
N SER A 62 3.15 -4.01 -10.84
CA SER A 62 2.44 -5.12 -10.21
C SER A 62 1.09 -5.37 -10.90
N LEU A 63 0.31 -4.33 -11.19
CA LEU A 63 -0.96 -4.47 -11.93
C LEU A 63 -0.74 -4.99 -13.33
N LYS A 64 0.22 -4.44 -14.07
CA LYS A 64 0.54 -4.89 -15.43
C LYS A 64 0.92 -6.37 -15.45
N LYS A 65 1.67 -6.83 -14.45
CA LYS A 65 2.02 -8.26 -14.29
C LYS A 65 0.81 -9.12 -13.95
N ASN A 66 -0.09 -8.65 -13.08
CA ASN A 66 -1.27 -9.43 -12.63
C ASN A 66 -2.39 -9.49 -13.68
N GLN A 67 -2.65 -8.39 -14.39
CA GLN A 67 -3.77 -8.27 -15.33
C GLN A 67 -3.41 -8.64 -16.77
N GLY A 68 -2.12 -8.65 -17.12
CA GLY A 68 -1.66 -9.02 -18.46
C GLY A 68 -2.32 -8.19 -19.56
N GLU A 69 -3.06 -8.86 -20.45
CA GLU A 69 -3.79 -8.24 -21.56
C GLU A 69 -4.99 -7.38 -21.10
N GLU A 70 -5.54 -7.64 -19.91
CA GLU A 70 -6.65 -6.87 -19.34
C GLU A 70 -6.18 -5.55 -18.67
N TYR A 71 -4.87 -5.30 -18.65
CA TYR A 71 -4.31 -4.10 -18.06
C TYR A 71 -4.75 -2.85 -18.85
N ASN A 72 -5.53 -1.99 -18.20
CA ASN A 72 -5.95 -0.71 -18.77
C ASN A 72 -5.23 0.44 -18.06
N SER A 73 -4.24 1.02 -18.74
CA SER A 73 -3.42 2.12 -18.18
C SER A 73 -4.25 3.34 -17.79
N ILE A 74 -5.28 3.70 -18.58
CA ILE A 74 -6.11 4.88 -18.33
C ILE A 74 -6.90 4.70 -17.03
N ILE A 75 -7.53 3.53 -16.83
CA ILE A 75 -8.27 3.23 -15.60
C ILE A 75 -7.33 3.26 -14.39
N VAL A 76 -6.14 2.66 -14.52
CA VAL A 76 -5.15 2.62 -13.45
C VAL A 76 -4.66 4.03 -13.08
N GLU A 77 -4.35 4.88 -14.06
CA GLU A 77 -3.95 6.27 -13.77
C GLU A 77 -5.07 7.05 -13.08
N ASN A 78 -6.33 6.90 -13.50
CA ASN A 78 -7.45 7.58 -12.86
C ASN A 78 -7.61 7.16 -11.40
N ILE A 79 -7.56 5.85 -11.10
CA ILE A 79 -7.64 5.36 -9.71
C ILE A 79 -6.43 5.83 -8.89
N LEU A 80 -5.23 5.85 -9.47
CA LEU A 80 -4.03 6.36 -8.80
C LEU A 80 -4.12 7.87 -8.56
N LEU A 81 -4.75 8.64 -9.44
CA LEU A 81 -5.00 10.06 -9.19
C LEU A 81 -5.96 10.22 -8.01
N GLU A 82 -7.13 9.60 -8.06
CA GLU A 82 -8.13 9.66 -6.98
C GLU A 82 -7.55 9.23 -5.62
N MET A 83 -6.79 8.13 -5.58
CA MET A 83 -6.20 7.62 -4.33
C MET A 83 -5.14 8.56 -3.75
N PHE A 84 -4.38 9.27 -4.60
CA PHE A 84 -3.35 10.20 -4.13
C PHE A 84 -3.88 11.60 -3.89
N ASP A 85 -5.04 11.96 -4.46
CA ASP A 85 -5.77 13.18 -4.11
C ASP A 85 -6.35 13.08 -2.69
N ASP A 86 -6.83 11.89 -2.27
CA ASP A 86 -7.21 11.60 -0.88
C ASP A 86 -6.19 10.68 -0.17
N ILE A 87 -4.97 11.20 -0.07
CA ILE A 87 -3.85 10.47 0.52
C ILE A 87 -4.06 10.17 2.02
N GLU A 88 -4.77 11.04 2.74
CA GLU A 88 -4.99 10.88 4.19
C GLU A 88 -5.93 9.72 4.50
N PHE A 89 -7.01 9.54 3.71
CA PHE A 89 -7.85 8.36 3.84
C PHE A 89 -7.06 7.07 3.57
N ALA A 90 -6.25 7.07 2.51
CA ALA A 90 -5.42 5.92 2.16
C ALA A 90 -4.43 5.56 3.28
N LYS A 91 -3.75 6.56 3.86
CA LYS A 91 -2.81 6.38 4.98
C LYS A 91 -3.51 5.84 6.22
N ASN A 92 -4.62 6.44 6.65
CA ASN A 92 -5.36 6.01 7.84
C ASN A 92 -5.80 4.55 7.74
N ARG A 93 -6.28 4.14 6.55
CA ARG A 93 -6.60 2.74 6.31
C ARG A 93 -5.37 1.85 6.45
N LEU A 94 -4.26 2.20 5.82
CA LEU A 94 -3.04 1.39 5.85
C LEU A 94 -2.44 1.29 7.25
N ILE A 95 -2.53 2.34 8.05
CA ILE A 95 -2.15 2.31 9.47
C ILE A 95 -2.95 1.22 10.18
N ASN A 96 -4.28 1.23 10.06
CA ASN A 96 -5.14 0.22 10.68
C ASN A 96 -4.85 -1.20 10.16
N GLU A 97 -4.57 -1.36 8.87
CA GLU A 97 -4.24 -2.66 8.27
C GLU A 97 -2.90 -3.21 8.78
N ILE A 98 -1.88 -2.36 8.93
CA ILE A 98 -0.57 -2.75 9.47
C ILE A 98 -0.67 -3.05 10.97
N SER A 99 -1.39 -2.24 11.74
CA SER A 99 -1.67 -2.52 13.15
C SER A 99 -2.37 -3.87 13.31
N SER A 100 -3.43 -4.12 12.53
CA SER A 100 -4.16 -5.40 12.54
C SER A 100 -3.29 -6.59 12.11
N TYR A 101 -2.39 -6.39 11.14
CA TYR A 101 -1.44 -7.41 10.72
C TYR A 101 -0.46 -7.74 11.84
N GLN A 102 0.14 -6.73 12.48
CA GLN A 102 1.04 -6.91 13.63
C GLN A 102 0.34 -7.68 14.76
N GLU A 103 -0.88 -7.30 15.11
CA GLU A 103 -1.64 -8.00 16.17
C GLU A 103 -1.91 -9.47 15.83
N LYS A 104 -2.15 -9.80 14.57
CA LYS A 104 -2.38 -11.19 14.13
C LYS A 104 -1.13 -12.05 14.16
N GLU A 105 0.04 -11.48 13.88
CA GLU A 105 1.31 -12.23 13.96
C GLU A 105 1.75 -12.48 15.41
N LEU A 106 1.20 -11.73 16.37
CA LEU A 106 1.49 -11.86 17.80
C LEU A 106 0.55 -12.83 18.55
N ASN A 107 -0.57 -13.25 17.93
CA ASN A 107 -1.57 -14.14 18.51
C ASN A 107 -1.55 -15.53 17.86
#